data_AF-A0A939F484-F1
#
_entry.id   AF-A0A939F484-F1
#
_cell.length_a   1.000
_cell.length_b   1.000
_cell.length_c   1.000
_cell.angle_alpha   90.00
_cell.angle_beta   90.00
_cell.angle_gamma   90.00
#
_symmetry.space_group_name_H-M   'P 1'
#
loop_
_entity.id
_entity.type
_entity.pdbx_description
1 polymer ?
#
loop_
_entity_poly.entity_id
_entity_poly.type
_entity_poly.pdbx_seq_one_letter_code
_entity_poly.pdbx_strand_id
1 'polypeptide(L)'
;MTADVEAGTGRDAILRAARRAFTLRPYAEVTMRGIAADAGVSASLIVKRFGTKEQLFSTVTDFGPAADLLFDAPLDELGRHMVLSLVHSRRENQADPLLRVVFGLGNQDERSVMKERFREQVTARLASRLEGDERRLRAELIVGLLLGLGAAISLHRPDSATEAADPAHLADLYAPALQALVVRA
;
A
#
# COMPACT_ATOMS: atom_id res chain seq x y z
N MET A 1 -34.44 0.73 -17.77
CA MET A 1 -33.50 1.75 -18.26
C MET A 1 -32.65 2.16 -17.05
N THR A 2 -31.65 1.34 -16.75
CA THR A 2 -30.20 1.66 -16.83
C THR A 2 -29.78 2.50 -15.63
N ALA A 3 -29.33 1.87 -14.53
CA ALA A 3 -27.95 1.37 -14.36
C ALA A 3 -26.93 2.49 -14.51
N ASP A 4 -26.78 3.31 -13.46
CA ASP A 4 -25.58 4.13 -13.27
C ASP A 4 -25.41 4.57 -11.80
N VAL A 5 -25.40 3.60 -10.87
CA VAL A 5 -24.95 3.87 -9.50
C VAL A 5 -23.51 3.37 -9.37
N GLU A 6 -22.61 4.28 -9.71
CA GLU A 6 -21.23 4.43 -9.23
C GLU A 6 -20.34 3.18 -9.25
N ALA A 7 -19.54 3.07 -10.32
CA ALA A 7 -18.43 2.12 -10.40
C ALA A 7 -17.33 2.36 -9.34
N GLY A 8 -17.32 3.50 -8.63
CA GLY A 8 -16.30 3.86 -7.63
C GLY A 8 -16.61 3.45 -6.18
N THR A 9 -17.85 3.62 -5.70
CA THR A 9 -18.09 3.60 -4.23
C THR A 9 -18.04 2.20 -3.61
N GLY A 10 -18.58 1.19 -4.29
CA GLY A 10 -18.61 -0.17 -3.73
C GLY A 10 -17.28 -0.93 -3.79
N ARG A 11 -16.43 -0.70 -4.81
CA ARG A 11 -15.23 -1.54 -5.03
C ARG A 11 -14.14 -1.15 -4.03
N ASP A 12 -13.92 0.15 -3.90
CA ASP A 12 -12.90 0.69 -2.99
C ASP A 12 -13.31 0.50 -1.53
N ALA A 13 -14.61 0.62 -1.21
CA ALA A 13 -15.12 0.28 0.11
C ALA A 13 -14.84 -1.18 0.48
N ILE A 14 -15.11 -2.13 -0.42
CA ILE A 14 -14.80 -3.56 -0.21
C ILE A 14 -13.30 -3.77 -0.02
N LEU A 15 -12.47 -3.18 -0.89
CA LEU A 15 -11.01 -3.32 -0.79
C LEU A 15 -10.48 -2.75 0.53
N ARG A 16 -10.95 -1.57 0.97
CA ARG A 16 -10.59 -0.98 2.26
C ARG A 16 -11.00 -1.87 3.43
N ALA A 17 -12.25 -2.34 3.46
CA ALA A 17 -12.75 -3.22 4.51
C ALA A 17 -11.99 -4.55 4.56
N ALA A 18 -11.74 -5.16 3.39
CA ALA A 18 -10.97 -6.39 3.28
C ALA A 18 -9.53 -6.19 3.78
N ARG A 19 -8.84 -5.13 3.34
CA ARG A 19 -7.48 -4.78 3.80
C ARG A 19 -7.45 -4.65 5.32
N ARG A 20 -8.38 -3.89 5.92
CA ARG A 20 -8.48 -3.77 7.38
C ARG A 20 -8.71 -5.13 8.05
N ALA A 21 -9.66 -5.91 7.55
CA ALA A 21 -10.02 -7.20 8.14
C ALA A 21 -8.85 -8.19 8.14
N PHE A 22 -8.15 -8.33 7.01
CA PHE A 22 -6.99 -9.23 6.87
C PHE A 22 -5.73 -8.72 7.56
N THR A 23 -5.67 -7.43 7.89
CA THR A 23 -4.57 -6.86 8.70
C THR A 23 -4.80 -7.10 10.19
N LEU A 24 -6.04 -6.97 10.66
CA LEU A 24 -6.37 -7.00 12.10
C LEU A 24 -6.66 -8.41 12.65
N ARG A 25 -6.95 -9.38 11.79
CA ARG A 25 -7.39 -10.72 12.21
C ARG A 25 -6.69 -11.81 11.39
N PRO A 26 -6.45 -13.01 11.98
CA PRO A 26 -6.01 -14.18 11.22
C PRO A 26 -6.93 -14.47 10.04
N TYR A 27 -6.39 -14.99 8.93
CA TYR A 27 -7.19 -15.25 7.73
C TYR A 27 -8.42 -16.08 8.06
N ALA A 28 -8.28 -17.18 8.82
CA ALA A 28 -9.38 -18.07 9.20
C ALA A 28 -10.58 -17.34 9.85
N GLU A 29 -10.34 -16.30 10.62
CA GLU A 29 -11.37 -15.53 11.34
C GLU A 29 -12.06 -14.47 10.47
N VAL A 30 -11.45 -14.09 9.34
CA VAL A 30 -12.05 -13.12 8.41
C VAL A 30 -13.17 -13.78 7.63
N THR A 31 -14.37 -13.19 7.66
CA THR A 31 -15.53 -13.68 6.90
C THR A 31 -15.95 -12.70 5.82
N MET A 32 -16.42 -13.21 4.68
CA MET A 32 -16.96 -12.39 3.58
C MET A 32 -18.14 -11.53 4.04
N ARG A 33 -18.97 -12.06 4.96
CA ARG A 33 -20.07 -11.30 5.59
C ARG A 33 -19.56 -10.16 6.47
N GLY A 34 -18.52 -10.38 7.27
CA GLY A 34 -17.92 -9.34 8.10
C GLY A 34 -17.31 -8.22 7.26
N ILE A 35 -16.64 -8.56 6.15
CA ILE A 35 -16.13 -7.56 5.19
C ILE A 35 -17.29 -6.78 4.56
N ALA A 36 -18.36 -7.46 4.16
CA ALA A 36 -19.53 -6.82 3.55
C ALA A 36 -20.20 -5.82 4.50
N ALA A 37 -20.36 -6.19 5.77
CA ALA A 37 -20.90 -5.32 6.80
C ALA A 37 -20.03 -4.06 7.00
N ASP A 38 -18.71 -4.22 7.12
CA ASP A 38 -17.78 -3.08 7.27
C ASP A 38 -17.72 -2.19 6.01
N ALA A 39 -17.90 -2.77 4.83
CA ALA A 39 -17.95 -2.04 3.57
C ALA A 39 -19.33 -1.42 3.26
N GLY A 40 -20.38 -1.71 4.05
CA GLY A 40 -21.73 -1.23 3.79
C GLY A 40 -22.36 -1.82 2.52
N VAL A 41 -21.99 -3.04 2.13
CA VAL A 41 -22.48 -3.72 0.91
C VAL A 41 -23.03 -5.11 1.21
N SER A 42 -23.64 -5.77 0.21
CA SER A 42 -24.05 -7.17 0.32
C SER A 42 -22.89 -8.14 0.07
N ALA A 43 -22.87 -9.28 0.76
CA ALA A 43 -21.87 -10.33 0.51
C ALA A 43 -21.92 -10.84 -0.95
N SER A 44 -23.11 -10.88 -1.56
CA SER A 44 -23.28 -11.25 -2.96
C SER A 44 -22.56 -10.30 -3.92
N LEU A 45 -22.48 -8.99 -3.59
CA LEU A 45 -21.71 -8.04 -4.39
C LEU A 45 -20.21 -8.33 -4.33
N ILE A 46 -19.69 -8.73 -3.16
CA ILE A 46 -18.29 -9.13 -3.02
C ILE A 46 -18.02 -10.37 -3.87
N VAL A 47 -18.85 -11.41 -3.75
CA VAL A 47 -18.69 -12.65 -4.55
C VAL A 47 -18.76 -12.35 -6.05
N LYS A 48 -19.71 -11.50 -6.47
CA LYS A 48 -19.82 -11.08 -7.88
C LYS A 48 -18.57 -10.35 -8.38
N ARG A 49 -17.89 -9.56 -7.54
CA ARG A 49 -16.75 -8.71 -7.94
C ARG A 49 -15.38 -9.36 -7.76
N PHE A 50 -15.24 -10.23 -6.77
CA PHE A 50 -13.95 -10.78 -6.34
C PHE A 50 -13.94 -12.30 -6.24
N GLY A 51 -15.10 -12.96 -6.36
CA GLY A 51 -15.23 -14.41 -6.25
C GLY A 51 -15.08 -14.89 -4.81
N THR A 52 -14.04 -15.68 -4.53
CA THR A 52 -13.84 -16.32 -3.22
C THR A 52 -13.08 -15.43 -2.23
N LYS A 53 -13.03 -15.85 -0.97
CA LYS A 53 -12.25 -15.18 0.08
C LYS A 53 -10.75 -15.21 -0.26
N GLU A 54 -10.27 -16.30 -0.84
CA GLU A 54 -8.89 -16.50 -1.28
C GLU A 54 -8.54 -15.53 -2.41
N GLN A 55 -9.44 -15.37 -3.38
CA GLN A 55 -9.26 -14.42 -4.50
C GLN A 55 -9.28 -12.97 -4.01
N LEU A 56 -10.19 -12.62 -3.09
CA LEU A 56 -10.20 -11.32 -2.45
C LEU A 56 -8.91 -11.06 -1.66
N PHE A 57 -8.45 -12.05 -0.88
CA PHE A 57 -7.18 -11.99 -0.14
C PHE A 57 -6.00 -11.79 -1.09
N SER A 58 -5.93 -12.57 -2.17
CA SER A 58 -4.89 -12.42 -3.19
C SER A 58 -4.92 -11.02 -3.82
N THR A 59 -6.11 -10.45 -4.04
CA THR A 59 -6.28 -9.10 -4.59
C THR A 59 -5.78 -8.02 -3.63
N VAL A 60 -6.03 -8.16 -2.32
CA VAL A 60 -5.62 -7.13 -1.34
C VAL A 60 -4.17 -7.27 -0.88
N THR A 61 -3.55 -8.43 -1.14
CA THR A 61 -2.12 -8.73 -0.91
C THR A 61 -1.30 -8.67 -2.18
N ASP A 62 -1.85 -8.15 -3.27
CA ASP A 62 -1.10 -7.80 -4.47
C ASP A 62 -0.57 -6.36 -4.33
N PHE A 63 0.76 -6.25 -4.24
CA PHE A 63 1.49 -5.00 -4.13
C PHE A 63 1.98 -4.49 -5.49
N GLY A 64 1.87 -5.31 -6.56
CA GLY A 64 2.36 -4.96 -7.89
C GLY A 64 1.87 -3.60 -8.39
N PRO A 65 0.55 -3.35 -8.45
CA PRO A 65 0.02 -2.07 -8.91
C PRO A 65 0.48 -0.86 -8.09
N ALA A 66 0.67 -1.05 -6.78
CA ALA A 66 1.17 0.00 -5.91
C ALA A 66 2.67 0.27 -6.13
N ALA A 67 3.46 -0.78 -6.33
CA ALA A 67 4.87 -0.68 -6.66
C ALA A 67 5.08 -0.03 -8.03
N ASP A 68 4.24 -0.36 -9.01
CA ASP A 68 4.24 0.26 -10.33
C ASP A 68 4.07 1.78 -10.21
N LEU A 69 3.03 2.23 -9.50
CA LEU A 69 2.77 3.65 -9.27
C LEU A 69 3.89 4.35 -8.49
N LEU A 70 4.40 3.72 -7.43
CA LEU A 70 5.47 4.28 -6.61
C LEU A 70 6.79 4.40 -7.37
N PHE A 71 7.04 3.49 -8.31
CA PHE A 71 8.28 3.45 -9.06
C PHE A 71 8.14 4.00 -10.48
N ASP A 72 7.06 4.70 -10.81
CA ASP A 72 6.83 5.26 -12.16
C ASP A 72 7.54 6.60 -12.38
N ALA A 73 8.87 6.60 -12.25
CA ALA A 73 9.71 7.78 -12.49
C ALA A 73 11.14 7.41 -12.92
N PRO A 74 11.84 8.32 -13.63
CA PRO A 74 13.29 8.29 -13.82
C PRO A 74 14.06 8.24 -12.48
N LEU A 75 15.27 7.65 -12.47
CA LEU A 75 16.04 7.43 -11.23
C LEU A 75 16.44 8.74 -10.54
N ASP A 76 16.72 9.79 -11.28
CA ASP A 76 17.08 11.14 -10.80
C ASP A 76 15.92 11.86 -10.07
N GLU A 77 14.67 11.48 -10.34
CA GLU A 77 13.48 12.05 -9.71
C GLU A 77 12.74 11.09 -8.78
N LEU A 78 13.16 9.81 -8.75
CA LEU A 78 12.44 8.71 -8.14
C LEU A 78 12.11 8.93 -6.66
N GLY A 79 13.06 9.47 -5.88
CA GLY A 79 12.88 9.77 -4.46
C GLY A 79 11.71 10.74 -4.21
N ARG A 80 11.61 11.79 -5.03
CA ARG A 80 10.55 12.79 -4.92
C ARG A 80 9.21 12.23 -5.35
N HIS A 81 9.20 11.50 -6.47
CA HIS A 81 8.01 10.80 -6.97
C HIS A 81 7.44 9.83 -5.93
N MET A 82 8.27 8.97 -5.34
CA MET A 82 7.84 8.00 -4.33
C MET A 82 7.12 8.65 -3.14
N VAL A 83 7.66 9.78 -2.62
CA VAL A 83 7.04 10.50 -1.50
C VAL A 83 5.71 11.11 -1.90
N LEU A 84 5.64 11.77 -3.06
CA LEU A 84 4.40 12.36 -3.56
C LEU A 84 3.33 11.31 -3.81
N SER A 85 3.66 10.21 -4.49
CA SER A 85 2.71 9.14 -4.78
C SER A 85 2.18 8.51 -3.49
N LEU A 86 3.03 8.35 -2.47
CA LEU A 86 2.58 7.86 -1.16
C LEU A 86 1.61 8.84 -0.49
N VAL A 87 1.93 10.13 -0.45
CA VAL A 87 1.09 11.15 0.19
C VAL A 87 -0.25 11.35 -0.55
N HIS A 88 -0.26 11.36 -1.89
CA HIS A 88 -1.48 11.46 -2.68
C HIS A 88 -2.37 10.23 -2.51
N SER A 89 -1.79 9.03 -2.63
CA SER A 89 -2.52 7.78 -2.40
C SER A 89 -3.17 7.74 -1.02
N ARG A 90 -2.51 8.31 0.00
CA ARG A 90 -3.06 8.42 1.35
C ARG A 90 -4.27 9.33 1.41
N ARG A 91 -4.16 10.54 0.86
CA ARG A 91 -5.22 11.56 0.91
C ARG A 91 -6.45 11.15 0.10
N GLU A 92 -6.25 10.57 -1.06
CA GLU A 92 -7.34 10.21 -1.98
C GLU A 92 -8.00 8.88 -1.60
N ASN A 93 -7.18 7.86 -1.28
CA ASN A 93 -7.68 6.49 -1.13
C ASN A 93 -7.82 6.03 0.33
N GLN A 94 -7.45 6.89 1.30
CA GLN A 94 -7.37 6.55 2.73
C GLN A 94 -6.57 5.26 2.98
N ALA A 95 -5.57 5.00 2.15
CA ALA A 95 -4.85 3.74 2.14
C ALA A 95 -3.35 3.98 2.05
N ASP A 96 -2.58 3.27 2.87
CA ASP A 96 -1.19 3.04 2.52
C ASP A 96 -1.11 1.90 1.51
N PRO A 97 -0.38 2.07 0.40
CA PRO A 97 -0.03 0.96 -0.46
C PRO A 97 0.86 -0.09 0.24
N LEU A 98 1.80 0.33 1.10
CA LEU A 98 2.88 -0.50 1.64
C LEU A 98 2.71 -0.86 3.13
N LEU A 99 2.16 0.03 3.96
CA LEU A 99 2.04 -0.16 5.42
C LEU A 99 1.30 -1.43 5.85
N ARG A 100 0.52 -2.04 4.95
CA ARG A 100 -0.26 -3.26 5.24
C ARG A 100 0.62 -4.43 5.65
N VAL A 101 1.86 -4.49 5.13
CA VAL A 101 2.81 -5.54 5.50
C VAL A 101 3.26 -5.42 6.97
N VAL A 102 3.30 -4.20 7.51
CA VAL A 102 3.79 -3.88 8.86
C VAL A 102 2.81 -4.36 9.93
N PHE A 103 1.50 -4.26 9.66
CA PHE A 103 0.45 -4.61 10.61
C PHE A 103 -0.08 -6.05 10.46
N GLY A 104 0.46 -6.86 9.55
CA GLY A 104 0.09 -8.27 9.34
C GLY A 104 0.53 -9.20 10.48
N LEU A 105 0.06 -8.94 11.69
CA LEU A 105 0.43 -9.64 12.92
C LEU A 105 -0.52 -10.82 13.28
N GLY A 106 -0.74 -11.81 12.41
CA GLY A 106 -1.40 -13.11 12.77
C GLY A 106 -0.81 -14.35 12.06
N ASN A 107 -0.81 -15.55 12.68
CA ASN A 107 -0.26 -16.90 12.28
C ASN A 107 0.81 -17.08 11.16
N GLN A 108 1.72 -18.04 11.35
CA GLN A 108 3.00 -18.11 10.62
C GLN A 108 2.91 -18.39 9.09
N ASP A 109 1.94 -19.18 8.61
CA ASP A 109 1.92 -19.63 7.21
C ASP A 109 1.42 -18.56 6.22
N GLU A 110 0.35 -17.85 6.55
CA GLU A 110 -0.25 -16.84 5.66
C GLU A 110 0.59 -15.54 5.62
N ARG A 111 1.34 -15.26 6.69
CA ARG A 111 2.37 -14.20 6.71
C ARG A 111 3.48 -14.47 5.70
N SER A 112 3.87 -15.73 5.53
CA SER A 112 4.95 -16.10 4.62
C SER A 112 4.61 -15.66 3.19
N VAL A 113 3.38 -15.90 2.75
CA VAL A 113 2.90 -15.51 1.42
C VAL A 113 2.89 -13.99 1.24
N MET A 114 2.35 -13.23 2.20
CA MET A 114 2.31 -11.77 2.08
C MET A 114 3.71 -11.14 2.12
N LYS A 115 4.60 -11.66 2.98
CA LYS A 115 6.00 -11.23 3.05
C LYS A 115 6.76 -11.55 1.76
N GLU A 116 6.56 -12.74 1.19
CA GLU A 116 7.21 -13.12 -0.06
C GLU A 116 6.72 -12.25 -1.21
N ARG A 117 5.41 -12.04 -1.34
CA ARG A 117 4.85 -11.12 -2.34
C ARG A 117 5.39 -9.71 -2.18
N PHE A 118 5.47 -9.19 -0.96
CA PHE A 118 6.05 -7.87 -0.72
C PHE A 118 7.54 -7.82 -1.13
N ARG A 119 8.30 -8.84 -0.76
CA ARG A 119 9.72 -8.97 -1.13
C ARG A 119 9.91 -8.99 -2.64
N GLU A 120 9.11 -9.77 -3.35
CA GLU A 120 9.20 -9.92 -4.80
C GLU A 120 8.69 -8.69 -5.56
N GLN A 121 7.48 -8.22 -5.21
CA GLN A 121 6.77 -7.19 -5.98
C GLN A 121 7.24 -5.77 -5.65
N VAL A 122 7.77 -5.54 -4.44
CA VAL A 122 8.20 -4.20 -3.99
C VAL A 122 9.73 -4.15 -3.91
N THR A 123 10.34 -4.90 -3.00
CA THR A 123 11.77 -4.76 -2.69
C THR A 123 12.67 -5.21 -3.83
N ALA A 124 12.45 -6.42 -4.36
CA ALA A 124 13.24 -6.96 -5.46
C ALA A 124 13.01 -6.19 -6.76
N ARG A 125 11.78 -5.71 -6.98
CA ARG A 125 11.43 -4.84 -8.11
C ARG A 125 12.14 -3.48 -8.05
N LEU A 126 12.21 -2.84 -6.89
CA LEU A 126 13.00 -1.62 -6.75
C LEU A 126 14.49 -1.90 -6.95
N ALA A 127 15.02 -2.95 -6.32
CA ALA A 127 16.43 -3.33 -6.43
C ALA A 127 16.86 -3.61 -7.87
N SER A 128 15.97 -4.12 -8.73
CA SER A 128 16.28 -4.36 -10.15
C SER A 128 16.36 -3.08 -10.98
N ARG A 129 15.72 -1.98 -10.53
CA ARG A 129 15.81 -0.66 -11.16
C ARG A 129 17.05 0.14 -10.74
N LEU A 130 17.57 -0.10 -9.53
CA LEU A 130 18.74 0.62 -9.04
C LEU A 130 20.01 0.21 -9.82
N GLU A 131 20.97 1.14 -9.90
CA GLU A 131 22.30 0.97 -10.49
C GLU A 131 23.38 1.09 -9.41
N GLY A 132 24.57 0.50 -9.61
CA GLY A 132 25.67 0.54 -8.64
C GLY A 132 25.65 -0.60 -7.62
N ASP A 133 26.40 -0.45 -6.53
CA ASP A 133 26.60 -1.51 -5.53
C ASP A 133 25.46 -1.57 -4.50
N GLU A 134 25.35 -2.68 -3.74
CA GLU A 134 24.41 -2.80 -2.62
C GLU A 134 22.91 -2.56 -2.95
N ARG A 135 22.50 -2.74 -4.21
CA ARG A 135 21.14 -2.42 -4.69
C ARG A 135 20.00 -2.99 -3.83
N ARG A 136 20.16 -4.22 -3.34
CA ARG A 136 19.17 -4.88 -2.47
C ARG A 136 19.06 -4.16 -1.12
N LEU A 137 20.20 -3.87 -0.48
CA LEU A 137 20.23 -3.14 0.79
C LEU A 137 19.64 -1.74 0.63
N ARG A 138 20.02 -1.01 -0.43
CA ARG A 138 19.48 0.33 -0.71
C ARG A 138 17.98 0.30 -0.96
N ALA A 139 17.47 -0.68 -1.71
CA ALA A 139 16.03 -0.86 -1.91
C ALA A 139 15.30 -1.16 -0.58
N GLU A 140 15.85 -2.01 0.28
CA GLU A 140 15.29 -2.29 1.62
C GLU A 140 15.23 -1.03 2.49
N LEU A 141 16.28 -0.21 2.49
CA LEU A 141 16.33 1.06 3.22
C LEU A 141 15.32 2.09 2.68
N ILE A 142 15.21 2.23 1.35
CA ILE A 142 14.22 3.11 0.71
C ILE A 142 12.79 2.68 1.10
N VAL A 143 12.50 1.39 1.01
CA VAL A 143 11.19 0.84 1.40
C VAL A 143 10.94 1.07 2.90
N GLY A 144 11.96 0.90 3.74
CA GLY A 144 11.89 1.20 5.17
C GLY A 144 11.54 2.66 5.46
N LEU A 145 12.16 3.62 4.76
CA LEU A 145 11.85 5.04 4.87
C LEU A 145 10.41 5.34 4.45
N LEU A 146 9.95 4.78 3.32
CA LEU A 146 8.55 4.95 2.87
C LEU A 146 7.54 4.38 3.88
N LEU A 147 7.80 3.18 4.40
CA LEU A 147 6.98 2.57 5.44
C LEU A 147 6.95 3.42 6.71
N GLY A 148 8.10 3.96 7.13
CA GLY A 148 8.22 4.85 8.28
C GLY A 148 7.43 6.14 8.11
N LEU A 149 7.51 6.78 6.94
CA LEU A 149 6.72 7.97 6.62
C LEU A 149 5.21 7.67 6.64
N GLY A 150 4.80 6.60 5.98
CA GLY A 150 3.41 6.15 5.98
C GLY A 150 2.90 5.86 7.39
N ALA A 151 3.72 5.23 8.23
CA ALA A 151 3.40 4.93 9.63
C ALA A 151 3.21 6.21 10.44
N ALA A 152 4.16 7.14 10.33
CA ALA A 152 4.11 8.43 11.01
C ALA A 152 2.80 9.16 10.67
N ILE A 153 2.50 9.33 9.38
CA ILE A 153 1.26 9.96 8.91
C ILE A 153 0.02 9.27 9.49
N SER A 154 0.02 7.93 9.56
CA SER A 154 -1.15 7.18 10.08
C SER A 154 -1.35 7.28 11.59
N LEU A 155 -0.27 7.46 12.34
CA LEU A 155 -0.32 7.55 13.80
C LEU A 155 -0.66 8.96 14.29
N HIS A 156 -0.49 9.97 13.43
CA HIS A 156 -0.80 11.34 13.77
C HIS A 156 -2.30 11.63 13.74
N ARG A 157 -2.70 12.67 14.49
CA ARG A 157 -4.10 13.11 14.58
C ARG A 157 -4.52 13.86 13.30
N PRO A 158 -5.84 13.99 13.04
CA PRO A 158 -6.40 14.72 11.89
C PRO A 158 -5.90 16.17 11.70
N ASP A 159 -5.31 16.77 12.75
CA ASP A 159 -4.80 18.15 12.74
C ASP A 159 -3.26 18.21 12.81
N SER A 160 -2.58 17.14 12.41
CA SER A 160 -1.12 17.09 12.48
C SER A 160 -0.45 17.99 11.45
N ALA A 161 0.75 18.47 11.76
CA ALA A 161 1.55 19.26 10.84
C ALA A 161 1.78 18.54 9.50
N THR A 162 1.93 17.21 9.52
CA THR A 162 2.09 16.39 8.32
C THR A 162 0.82 16.31 7.47
N GLU A 163 -0.36 16.38 8.08
CA GLU A 163 -1.63 16.40 7.34
C GLU A 163 -1.91 17.79 6.74
N ALA A 164 -1.62 18.85 7.50
CA ALA A 164 -1.79 20.23 7.05
C ALA A 164 -0.74 20.68 6.01
N ALA A 165 0.43 20.05 5.97
CA ALA A 165 1.49 20.42 5.05
C ALA A 165 1.11 20.17 3.58
N ASP A 166 1.62 21.01 2.68
CA ASP A 166 1.54 20.77 1.24
C ASP A 166 2.35 19.50 0.86
N PRO A 167 1.81 18.56 0.05
CA PRO A 167 2.54 17.36 -0.35
C PRO A 167 3.88 17.66 -1.02
N ALA A 168 3.98 18.74 -1.81
CA ALA A 168 5.24 19.14 -2.42
C ALA A 168 6.27 19.55 -1.36
N HIS A 169 5.86 20.32 -0.36
CA HIS A 169 6.74 20.68 0.75
C HIS A 169 7.22 19.45 1.56
N LEU A 170 6.33 18.49 1.84
CA LEU A 170 6.73 17.23 2.48
C LEU A 170 7.73 16.44 1.64
N ALA A 171 7.52 16.39 0.32
CA ALA A 171 8.43 15.74 -0.59
C ALA A 171 9.79 16.42 -0.61
N ASP A 172 9.86 17.75 -0.64
CA ASP A 172 11.12 18.49 -0.64
C ASP A 172 11.93 18.25 0.65
N LEU A 173 11.26 18.02 1.79
CA LEU A 173 11.92 17.69 3.06
C LEU A 173 12.38 16.22 3.15
N TYR A 174 11.59 15.27 2.63
CA TYR A 174 11.82 13.83 2.85
C TYR A 174 12.55 13.14 1.69
N ALA A 175 12.28 13.55 0.46
CA ALA A 175 12.82 12.94 -0.75
C ALA A 175 14.35 12.92 -0.83
N PRO A 176 15.11 13.92 -0.34
CA PRO A 176 16.57 13.88 -0.40
C PRO A 176 17.17 12.63 0.27
N ALA A 177 16.57 12.15 1.36
CA ALA A 177 17.03 10.94 2.05
C ALA A 177 16.83 9.67 1.19
N LEU A 178 15.71 9.58 0.46
CA LEU A 178 15.45 8.47 -0.46
C LEU A 178 16.33 8.59 -1.70
N GLN A 179 16.43 9.79 -2.26
CA GLN A 179 17.19 10.07 -3.48
C GLN A 179 18.67 9.72 -3.30
N ALA A 180 19.25 10.02 -2.13
CA ALA A 180 20.63 9.65 -1.79
C ALA A 180 20.89 8.13 -1.81
N LEU A 181 19.87 7.30 -1.60
CA LEU A 181 19.97 5.84 -1.72
C LEU A 181 19.73 5.36 -3.16
N VAL A 182 18.99 6.13 -3.97
CA VAL A 182 18.76 5.81 -5.38
C VAL A 182 20.03 6.02 -6.21
N VAL A 183 20.67 7.19 -6.08
CA VAL A 183 21.80 7.61 -6.95
C VAL A 183 23.18 7.21 -6.43
N ARG A 184 23.26 6.49 -5.31
CA ARG A 184 24.54 6.01 -4.78
C ARG A 184 25.15 5.00 -5.76
N ALA A 185 26.25 5.39 -6.40
CA ALA A 185 27.10 4.51 -7.19
C ALA A 185 27.83 3.52 -6.27
#